data_AF-A0A8T4XMP2-F1
#
_entry.id   AF-A0A8T4XMP2-F1
#
_cell.length_a   1.000
_cell.length_b   1.000
_cell.length_c   1.000
_cell.angle_alpha   90.00
_cell.angle_beta   90.00
_cell.angle_gamma   90.00
#
_symmetry.space_group_name_H-M   'P 1'
#
loop_
_entity.id
_entity.type
_entity.pdbx_description
1 polymer ?
#
loop_
_entity_poly.entity_id
_entity_poly.type
_entity_poly.pdbx_seq_one_letter_code
_entity_poly.pdbx_strand_id
1 'polypeptide(L)'
;MELSVEKPESIVKLYDENSGLWRFIKADKGPAKSIEIIEKALRGLGLSKNEVKVYIYLARTGEHKASDISEALSLHRTETYRILRDLEKRGLVSSVFEKPLKFIATPFEKALDILIETKRMKLNMLEKRRQNLIDLWLSLPKPEVEPERKEVFQILEGEEQISLKADEILSRAEKEILAFISENDIANFYHSGLLDKLEKVSRKGIDFQLLTNYSPKTCFFIEKTKLKRAKYSKFNAEEIPTFIIADNEQILLLIRKENGKKKTAALWTNYDAFIKTLKTLFNELWNNNH
;
A
#
# COMPACT_ATOMS: atom_id res chain seq x y z
N MET A 1 -24.44 23.34 -20.86
CA MET A 1 -23.38 22.44 -21.35
C MET A 1 -22.16 23.31 -21.59
N GLU A 2 -21.44 23.64 -20.53
CA GLU A 2 -20.20 24.44 -20.59
C GLU A 2 -19.03 23.48 -20.45
N LEU A 3 -18.28 23.28 -21.53
CA LEU A 3 -17.03 22.54 -21.53
C LEU A 3 -15.94 23.50 -21.06
N SER A 4 -15.47 23.30 -19.83
CA SER A 4 -14.30 23.96 -19.25
C SER A 4 -13.05 23.49 -20.01
N VAL A 5 -12.54 24.32 -20.91
CA VAL A 5 -11.25 24.08 -21.57
C VAL A 5 -10.14 24.45 -20.59
N GLU A 6 -9.44 23.43 -20.09
CA GLU A 6 -8.21 23.58 -19.31
C GLU A 6 -7.20 24.45 -20.07
N LYS A 7 -6.73 25.52 -19.42
CA LYS A 7 -5.65 26.37 -19.94
C LYS A 7 -4.35 25.56 -20.06
N PRO A 8 -3.63 25.59 -21.18
CA PRO A 8 -2.39 24.83 -21.32
C PRO A 8 -1.27 25.43 -20.45
N GLU A 9 -0.79 24.63 -19.51
CA GLU A 9 0.28 24.97 -18.57
C GLU A 9 1.65 25.11 -19.27
N SER A 10 2.25 26.30 -19.05
CA SER A 10 3.65 26.69 -19.25
C SER A 10 4.34 26.29 -20.55
N ILE A 11 4.09 27.07 -21.60
CA ILE A 11 4.96 27.14 -22.79
C ILE A 11 5.72 28.47 -22.73
N VAL A 12 7.05 28.44 -22.72
CA VAL A 12 7.88 29.66 -22.80
C VAL A 12 8.24 29.90 -24.27
N LYS A 13 7.90 31.09 -24.77
CA LYS A 13 8.28 31.56 -26.11
C LYS A 13 9.66 32.20 -26.04
N LEU A 14 10.63 31.66 -26.79
CA LEU A 14 11.92 32.29 -27.01
C LEU A 14 12.05 32.64 -28.50
N TYR A 15 12.50 33.87 -28.77
CA TYR A 15 12.78 34.35 -30.11
C TYR A 15 14.22 33.96 -30.47
N ASP A 16 14.40 33.24 -31.57
CA ASP A 16 15.71 32.78 -32.05
C ASP A 16 16.20 33.74 -33.15
N GLU A 17 17.14 34.62 -32.82
CA GLU A 17 17.64 35.68 -33.73
C GLU A 17 18.33 35.12 -34.98
N ASN A 18 18.83 33.87 -34.95
CA ASN A 18 19.50 33.26 -36.10
C ASN A 18 18.53 32.64 -37.12
N SER A 19 17.32 32.25 -36.68
CA SER A 19 16.32 31.62 -37.55
C SER A 19 15.08 32.48 -37.79
N GLY A 20 14.96 33.63 -37.12
CA GLY A 20 13.86 34.59 -37.28
C GLY A 20 12.49 34.06 -36.83
N LEU A 21 12.45 32.91 -36.13
CA LEU A 21 11.23 32.20 -35.77
C LEU A 21 11.08 32.05 -34.25
N TRP A 22 9.83 32.08 -33.80
CA TRP A 22 9.47 31.79 -32.41
C TRP A 22 9.54 30.27 -32.17
N ARG A 23 10.38 29.85 -31.22
CA ARG A 23 10.46 28.45 -30.79
C ARG A 23 9.75 28.24 -29.46
N PHE A 24 8.95 27.18 -29.42
CA PHE A 24 8.26 26.73 -28.22
C PHE A 24 9.04 25.58 -27.58
N ILE A 25 9.65 25.82 -26.42
CA ILE A 25 10.44 24.80 -25.70
C ILE A 25 9.62 24.28 -24.51
N LYS A 26 9.45 22.96 -24.40
CA LYS A 26 8.85 22.31 -23.21
C LYS A 26 9.83 22.42 -22.04
N ALA A 27 9.38 22.97 -20.91
CA ALA A 27 10.15 22.94 -19.66
C ALA A 27 10.41 21.48 -19.25
N ASP A 28 11.66 21.18 -18.89
CA ASP A 28 12.12 19.84 -18.57
C ASP A 28 11.37 19.27 -17.35
N LYS A 29 10.54 18.24 -17.54
CA LYS A 29 9.65 17.69 -16.50
C LYS A 29 10.35 16.81 -15.45
N GLY A 30 11.66 16.54 -15.60
CA GLY A 30 12.43 15.63 -14.76
C GLY A 30 12.61 16.09 -13.29
N PRO A 31 13.11 17.31 -13.03
CA PRO A 31 13.36 17.80 -11.67
C PRO A 31 12.07 17.98 -10.86
N ALA A 32 11.01 18.50 -11.49
CA ALA A 32 9.72 18.71 -10.83
C ALA A 32 9.07 17.39 -10.40
N LYS A 33 9.12 16.36 -11.25
CA LYS A 33 8.62 15.02 -10.93
C LYS A 33 9.41 14.37 -9.78
N SER A 34 10.72 14.59 -9.73
CA SER A 34 11.58 14.07 -8.67
C SER A 34 11.26 14.70 -7.31
N ILE A 35 11.03 16.02 -7.27
CA ILE A 35 10.60 16.74 -6.07
C ILE A 35 9.25 16.21 -5.59
N GLU A 36 8.29 15.99 -6.49
CA GLU A 36 6.97 15.45 -6.12
C GLU A 36 7.06 14.07 -5.45
N ILE A 37 7.95 13.20 -5.95
CA ILE A 37 8.20 11.87 -5.35
C ILE A 37 8.79 12.03 -3.93
N ILE A 38 9.76 12.93 -3.76
CA ILE A 38 10.38 13.22 -2.46
C ILE A 38 9.35 13.78 -1.48
N GLU A 39 8.50 14.71 -1.91
CA GLU A 39 7.46 15.28 -1.07
C GLU A 39 6.47 14.20 -0.59
N LYS A 40 6.04 13.31 -1.49
CA LYS A 40 5.17 12.18 -1.13
C LYS A 40 5.84 11.24 -0.14
N ALA A 41 7.13 10.92 -0.33
CA ALA A 41 7.88 10.05 0.56
C ALA A 41 8.00 10.64 1.98
N LEU A 42 8.41 11.92 2.11
CA LEU A 42 8.53 12.60 3.40
C LEU A 42 7.18 12.74 4.11
N ARG A 43 6.09 12.97 3.37
CA ARG A 43 4.73 12.93 3.93
C ARG A 43 4.37 11.54 4.46
N GLY A 44 4.71 10.47 3.74
CA GLY A 44 4.52 9.09 4.20
C GLY A 44 5.29 8.78 5.49
N LEU A 45 6.45 9.40 5.67
CA LEU A 45 7.26 9.31 6.89
C LEU A 45 6.75 10.17 8.06
N GLY A 46 5.68 10.95 7.84
CA GLY A 46 4.98 11.69 8.90
C GLY A 46 5.36 13.17 9.02
N LEU A 47 5.85 13.80 7.95
CA LEU A 47 5.90 15.26 7.87
C LEU A 47 4.58 15.84 7.30
N SER A 48 4.20 17.03 7.78
CA SER A 48 3.11 17.80 7.19
C SER A 48 3.52 18.44 5.86
N LYS A 49 2.55 18.89 5.06
CA LYS A 49 2.82 19.53 3.76
C LYS A 49 3.75 20.73 3.88
N ASN A 50 3.57 21.57 4.91
CA ASN A 50 4.38 22.77 5.09
C ASN A 50 5.75 22.44 5.70
N GLU A 51 5.83 21.45 6.59
CA GLU A 51 7.11 20.93 7.10
C GLU A 51 8.02 20.41 5.98
N VAL A 52 7.45 19.65 5.04
CA VAL A 52 8.18 19.16 3.86
C VAL A 52 8.74 20.31 3.03
N LYS A 53 7.93 21.34 2.75
CA LYS A 53 8.37 22.51 1.99
C LYS A 53 9.52 23.25 2.66
N VAL A 54 9.38 23.51 3.97
CA VAL A 54 10.41 24.21 4.76
C VAL A 54 11.71 23.40 4.79
N TYR A 55 11.61 22.09 5.01
CA TYR A 55 12.77 21.21 5.05
C TYR A 55 13.48 21.12 3.68
N ILE A 56 12.74 20.91 2.59
CA ILE A 56 13.31 20.84 1.23
C ILE A 56 13.98 22.16 0.85
N TYR A 57 13.35 23.30 1.18
CA TYR A 57 13.94 24.62 0.96
C TYR A 57 15.30 24.71 1.64
N LEU A 58 15.36 24.53 2.97
CA LEU A 58 16.62 24.57 3.73
C LEU A 58 17.66 23.55 3.26
N ALA A 59 17.24 22.33 2.90
CA ALA A 59 18.15 21.30 2.42
C ALA A 59 18.77 21.62 1.04
N ARG A 60 18.13 22.48 0.25
CA ARG A 60 18.60 22.88 -1.09
C ARG A 60 19.29 24.23 -1.12
N THR A 61 18.84 25.18 -0.29
CA THR A 61 19.32 26.57 -0.30
C THR A 61 20.27 26.90 0.85
N GLY A 62 20.51 25.96 1.78
CA GLY A 62 21.42 26.13 2.90
C GLY A 62 20.79 26.84 4.09
N GLU A 63 21.60 27.62 4.80
CA GLU A 63 21.16 28.33 6.00
C GLU A 63 20.37 29.60 5.70
N HIS A 64 19.20 29.75 6.35
CA HIS A 64 18.32 30.91 6.17
C HIS A 64 17.69 31.35 7.48
N LYS A 65 17.29 32.62 7.56
CA LYS A 65 16.53 33.13 8.71
C LYS A 65 15.07 32.73 8.57
N ALA A 66 14.35 32.66 9.69
CA ALA A 66 12.91 32.38 9.67
C ALA A 66 12.10 33.39 8.83
N SER A 67 12.53 34.66 8.75
CA SER A 67 11.93 35.68 7.87
C SER A 67 12.04 35.31 6.40
N ASP A 68 13.23 34.86 6.00
CA ASP A 68 13.59 34.61 4.60
C ASP A 68 12.83 33.37 4.10
N ILE A 69 12.71 32.35 4.97
CA ILE A 69 11.93 31.13 4.72
C ILE A 69 10.43 31.47 4.60
N SER A 70 9.91 32.32 5.49
CA SER A 70 8.51 32.74 5.52
C SER A 70 8.14 33.46 4.22
N GLU A 71 9.02 34.34 3.74
CA GLU A 71 8.84 35.07 2.48
C GLU A 71 8.96 34.15 1.26
N ALA A 72 10.03 33.35 1.18
CA ALA A 72 10.29 32.45 0.06
C ALA A 72 9.19 31.39 -0.14
N LEU A 73 8.58 30.91 0.95
CA LEU A 73 7.53 29.90 0.90
C LEU A 73 6.12 30.46 1.03
N SER A 74 5.98 31.80 1.11
CA SER A 74 4.70 32.48 1.32
C SER A 74 3.93 31.91 2.52
N LEU A 75 4.65 31.60 3.61
CA LEU A 75 4.08 31.12 4.87
C LEU A 75 3.98 32.26 5.87
N HIS A 76 2.98 32.24 6.75
CA HIS A 76 2.92 33.19 7.86
C HIS A 76 4.13 33.03 8.79
N ARG A 77 4.68 34.15 9.28
CA ARG A 77 5.87 34.16 10.17
C ARG A 77 5.68 33.26 11.38
N THR A 78 4.54 33.37 12.08
CA THR A 78 4.22 32.57 13.27
C THR A 78 4.23 31.07 12.98
N GLU A 79 3.66 30.67 11.84
CA GLU A 79 3.63 29.27 11.41
C GLU A 79 5.03 28.77 11.03
N THR A 80 5.84 29.61 10.38
CA THR A 80 7.22 29.29 10.03
C THR A 80 8.06 29.01 11.29
N TYR A 81 7.96 29.85 12.32
CA TYR A 81 8.63 29.60 13.61
C TYR A 81 8.14 28.32 14.30
N ARG A 82 6.84 28.00 14.20
CA ARG A 82 6.30 26.75 14.75
C ARG A 82 6.88 25.54 14.02
N ILE A 83 6.86 25.55 12.69
CA ILE A 83 7.41 24.47 11.86
C ILE A 83 8.91 24.29 12.12
N LEU A 84 9.69 25.37 12.19
CA LEU A 84 11.13 25.28 12.46
C LEU A 84 11.42 24.67 13.82
N ARG A 85 10.67 25.05 14.87
CA ARG A 85 10.78 24.43 16.20
C ARG A 85 10.37 22.95 16.19
N ASP A 86 9.32 22.59 15.46
CA ASP A 86 8.86 21.20 15.37
C ASP A 86 9.87 20.33 14.60
N LEU A 87 10.47 20.86 13.53
CA LEU A 87 11.55 20.20 12.78
C LEU A 87 12.84 20.10 13.60
N GLU A 88 13.16 21.11 14.40
CA GLU A 88 14.32 21.13 15.29
C GLU A 88 14.18 20.08 16.41
N LYS A 89 13.02 19.98 17.06
CA LYS A 89 12.73 18.92 18.04
C LYS A 89 12.87 17.52 17.47
N ARG A 90 12.65 17.37 16.16
CA ARG A 90 12.80 16.11 15.44
C ARG A 90 14.23 15.88 14.92
N GLY A 91 15.16 16.80 15.13
CA GLY A 91 16.53 16.71 14.61
C GLY A 91 16.65 16.87 13.10
N LEU A 92 15.62 17.40 12.43
CA LEU A 92 15.61 17.61 10.97
C LEU A 92 16.16 18.98 10.56
N VAL A 93 16.15 19.92 11.50
CA VAL A 93 16.71 21.27 11.36
C VAL A 93 17.53 21.56 12.61
N SER A 94 18.57 22.38 12.49
CA SER A 94 19.33 22.91 13.61
C SER A 94 19.38 24.43 13.53
N SER A 95 19.35 25.09 14.69
CA SER A 95 19.60 26.51 14.78
C SER A 95 21.10 26.80 14.83
N VAL A 96 21.55 27.75 14.02
CA VAL A 96 22.91 28.30 14.06
C VAL A 96 22.82 29.61 14.83
N PHE A 97 23.54 29.68 15.96
CA PHE A 97 23.56 30.83 16.88
C PHE A 97 24.33 32.03 16.31
N GLU A 98 23.88 32.52 15.15
CA GLU A 98 24.29 33.79 14.57
C GLU A 98 23.25 34.88 14.89
N LYS A 99 23.66 36.15 14.76
CA LYS A 99 22.74 37.29 14.84
C LYS A 99 22.51 37.86 13.44
N PRO A 100 21.32 37.70 12.85
CA PRO A 100 20.12 37.05 13.39
C PRO A 100 20.14 35.51 13.26
N LEU A 101 19.31 34.85 14.07
CA LEU A 101 19.24 33.38 14.17
C LEU A 101 18.94 32.75 12.80
N LYS A 102 19.79 31.80 12.40
CA LYS A 102 19.63 31.04 11.16
C LYS A 102 19.28 29.60 11.45
N PHE A 103 18.68 28.95 10.47
CA PHE A 103 18.30 27.54 10.52
C PHE A 103 18.97 26.82 9.35
N ILE A 104 19.48 25.63 9.62
CA ILE A 104 20.09 24.75 8.62
C ILE A 104 19.43 23.38 8.67
N ALA A 105 19.16 22.79 7.52
CA ALA A 105 18.62 21.43 7.46
C ALA A 105 19.71 20.40 7.75
N THR A 106 19.32 19.35 8.47
CA THR A 106 20.10 18.11 8.54
C THR A 106 20.25 17.52 7.13
N PRO A 107 21.42 16.95 6.75
CA PRO A 107 21.59 16.31 5.45
C PRO A 107 20.50 15.29 5.15
N PHE A 108 20.08 15.22 3.88
CA PHE A 108 18.92 14.44 3.46
C PHE A 108 18.94 12.97 3.87
N GLU A 109 20.09 12.32 3.73
CA GLU A 109 20.30 10.92 4.14
C GLU A 109 20.05 10.73 5.64
N LYS A 110 20.68 11.56 6.48
CA LYS A 110 20.50 11.52 7.94
C LYS A 110 19.06 11.83 8.36
N ALA A 111 18.41 12.77 7.68
CA ALA A 111 17.01 13.08 7.96
C ALA A 111 16.09 11.90 7.67
N LEU A 112 16.34 11.15 6.59
CA LEU A 112 15.61 9.91 6.31
C LEU A 112 15.84 8.87 7.41
N ASP A 113 17.08 8.68 7.85
CA ASP A 113 17.41 7.74 8.93
C ASP A 113 16.67 8.09 10.23
N ILE A 114 16.68 9.37 10.62
CA ILE A 114 15.96 9.87 11.81
C ILE A 114 14.46 9.58 11.71
N LEU A 115 13.85 9.81 10.54
CA LEU A 115 12.43 9.59 10.32
C LEU A 115 12.04 8.11 10.38
N ILE A 116 12.84 7.26 9.76
CA ILE A 116 12.64 5.80 9.75
C ILE A 116 12.79 5.26 11.17
N GLU A 117 13.84 5.66 11.89
CA GLU A 117 14.09 5.18 13.24
C GLU A 117 13.00 5.66 14.21
N THR A 118 12.52 6.90 14.06
CA THR A 118 11.37 7.41 14.83
C THR A 118 10.11 6.54 14.62
N LYS A 119 9.84 6.09 13.39
CA LYS A 119 8.72 5.18 13.11
C LYS A 119 8.94 3.81 13.73
N ARG A 120 10.15 3.26 13.62
CA ARG A 120 10.53 1.97 14.22
C ARG A 120 10.38 1.98 15.73
N MET A 121 10.84 3.04 16.41
CA MET A 121 10.67 3.19 17.86
C MET A 121 9.20 3.22 18.28
N LYS A 122 8.36 3.96 17.54
CA LYS A 122 6.90 3.99 17.79
C LYS A 122 6.27 2.61 17.63
N LEU A 123 6.65 1.86 16.59
CA LEU A 123 6.17 0.51 16.35
C LEU A 123 6.57 -0.44 17.49
N ASN A 124 7.84 -0.41 17.91
CA ASN A 124 8.33 -1.22 19.04
C ASN A 124 7.60 -0.87 20.35
N MET A 125 7.32 0.41 20.62
CA MET A 125 6.51 0.80 21.79
C MET A 125 5.08 0.23 21.73
N LEU A 126 4.46 0.20 20.55
CA LEU A 126 3.13 -0.40 20.37
C LEU A 126 3.18 -1.92 20.57
N GLU A 127 4.20 -2.59 20.03
CA GLU A 127 4.41 -4.04 20.22
C GLU A 127 4.60 -4.40 21.70
N LYS A 128 5.40 -3.62 22.45
CA LYS A 128 5.58 -3.83 23.89
C LYS A 128 4.28 -3.66 24.69
N ARG A 129 3.39 -2.77 24.27
CA ARG A 129 2.08 -2.54 24.92
C ARG A 129 1.03 -3.57 24.53
N ARG A 130 1.23 -4.29 23.43
CA ARG A 130 0.26 -5.26 22.89
C ARG A 130 -0.14 -6.30 23.92
N GLN A 131 0.83 -6.93 24.59
CA GLN A 131 0.54 -7.99 25.54
C GLN A 131 -0.29 -7.47 26.72
N ASN A 132 0.14 -6.35 27.32
CA ASN A 132 -0.59 -5.71 28.40
C ASN A 132 -2.05 -5.38 28.02
N LEU A 133 -2.29 -4.90 26.79
CA LEU A 133 -3.66 -4.62 26.32
C LEU A 133 -4.49 -5.89 26.14
N ILE A 134 -3.89 -6.99 25.67
CA ILE A 134 -4.57 -8.28 25.56
C ILE A 134 -4.94 -8.80 26.95
N ASP A 135 -4.01 -8.74 27.91
CA ASP A 135 -4.25 -9.22 29.27
C ASP A 135 -5.36 -8.40 29.96
N LEU A 136 -5.33 -7.08 29.79
CA LEU A 136 -6.43 -6.20 30.25
C LEU A 136 -7.76 -6.56 29.59
N TRP A 137 -7.78 -6.79 28.27
CA TRP A 137 -9.00 -7.20 27.56
C TRP A 137 -9.54 -8.55 28.03
N LEU A 138 -8.67 -9.52 28.32
CA LEU A 138 -9.05 -10.84 28.83
C LEU A 138 -9.51 -10.79 30.29
N SER A 139 -9.06 -9.81 31.08
CA SER A 139 -9.54 -9.61 32.46
C SER A 139 -10.96 -9.05 32.55
N LEU A 140 -11.50 -8.53 31.44
CA LEU A 140 -12.87 -8.02 31.41
C LEU A 140 -13.87 -9.19 31.49
N PRO A 141 -14.95 -9.07 32.30
CA PRO A 141 -15.99 -10.08 32.37
C PRO A 141 -16.57 -10.35 30.99
N LYS A 142 -16.56 -11.61 30.55
CA LYS A 142 -17.25 -12.05 29.33
C LYS A 142 -18.50 -12.81 29.72
N PRO A 143 -19.66 -12.52 29.10
CA PRO A 143 -20.80 -13.41 29.21
C PRO A 143 -20.39 -14.79 28.69
N GLU A 144 -20.70 -15.85 29.44
CA GLU A 144 -20.60 -17.23 28.98
C GLU A 144 -21.58 -17.41 27.81
N VAL A 145 -21.08 -17.14 26.61
CA VAL A 145 -21.72 -17.59 25.38
C VAL A 145 -20.94 -18.85 25.02
N GLU A 146 -21.61 -19.99 24.96
CA GLU A 146 -21.00 -21.21 24.44
C GLU A 146 -20.34 -20.88 23.09
N PRO A 147 -19.15 -21.44 22.79
CA PRO A 147 -18.51 -21.29 21.50
C PRO A 147 -19.28 -22.13 20.47
N GLU A 148 -20.54 -21.80 20.22
CA GLU A 148 -21.20 -22.21 19.00
C GLU A 148 -20.40 -21.59 17.85
N ARG A 149 -20.00 -22.43 16.90
CA ARG A 149 -19.41 -21.98 15.63
C ARG A 149 -20.48 -21.18 14.90
N LYS A 150 -20.60 -19.89 15.24
CA LYS A 150 -21.53 -18.99 14.58
C LYS A 150 -21.12 -18.93 13.12
N GLU A 151 -22.03 -19.34 12.27
CA GLU A 151 -21.91 -19.16 10.85
C GLU A 151 -22.10 -17.66 10.56
N VAL A 152 -21.12 -17.03 9.91
CA VAL A 152 -21.07 -15.57 9.73
C VAL A 152 -20.69 -15.25 8.30
N PHE A 153 -21.37 -14.24 7.73
CA PHE A 153 -20.90 -13.54 6.53
C PHE A 153 -20.24 -12.22 6.94
N GLN A 154 -19.03 -12.00 6.44
CA GLN A 154 -18.30 -10.75 6.65
C GLN A 154 -17.94 -10.14 5.30
N ILE A 155 -18.39 -8.91 5.04
CA ILE A 155 -17.96 -8.12 3.89
C ILE A 155 -16.75 -7.28 4.28
N LEU A 156 -15.69 -7.40 3.51
CA LEU A 156 -14.43 -6.68 3.67
C LEU A 156 -14.32 -5.68 2.52
N GLU A 157 -14.12 -4.41 2.84
CA GLU A 157 -13.93 -3.36 1.83
C GLU A 157 -12.49 -2.84 1.87
N GLY A 158 -11.86 -2.77 0.69
CA GLY A 158 -10.51 -2.23 0.52
C GLY A 158 -9.42 -3.31 0.50
N GLU A 159 -8.40 -3.08 -0.33
CA GLU A 159 -7.33 -4.06 -0.60
C GLU A 159 -6.55 -4.45 0.66
N GLU A 160 -6.32 -3.51 1.58
CA GLU A 160 -5.58 -3.77 2.82
C GLU A 160 -6.33 -4.75 3.74
N GLN A 161 -7.65 -4.55 3.94
CA GLN A 161 -8.47 -5.45 4.75
C GLN A 161 -8.56 -6.86 4.14
N ILE A 162 -8.70 -6.93 2.81
CA ILE A 162 -8.71 -8.20 2.07
C ILE A 162 -7.37 -8.91 2.23
N SER A 163 -6.25 -8.20 2.09
CA SER A 163 -4.91 -8.77 2.25
C SER A 163 -4.68 -9.26 3.68
N LEU A 164 -5.08 -8.50 4.70
CA LEU A 164 -4.98 -8.91 6.10
C LEU A 164 -5.81 -10.15 6.40
N LYS A 165 -7.03 -10.25 5.85
CA LYS A 165 -7.87 -11.44 6.03
C LYS A 165 -7.29 -12.64 5.31
N ALA A 166 -6.81 -12.47 4.08
CA ALA A 166 -6.17 -13.54 3.35
C ALA A 166 -4.93 -14.05 4.11
N ASP A 167 -4.12 -13.14 4.66
CA ASP A 167 -2.98 -13.51 5.50
C ASP A 167 -3.38 -14.28 6.76
N GLU A 168 -4.45 -13.85 7.44
CA GLU A 168 -5.01 -14.56 8.60
C GLU A 168 -5.38 -16.01 8.21
N ILE A 169 -6.12 -16.19 7.12
CA ILE A 169 -6.55 -17.50 6.61
C ILE A 169 -5.35 -18.39 6.28
N LEU A 170 -4.39 -17.86 5.52
CA LEU A 170 -3.19 -18.61 5.11
C LEU A 170 -2.29 -18.98 6.30
N SER A 171 -2.25 -18.13 7.33
CA SER A 171 -1.44 -18.38 8.53
C SER A 171 -2.02 -19.44 9.47
N ARG A 172 -3.34 -19.62 9.45
CA ARG A 172 -4.07 -20.58 10.28
C ARG A 172 -4.32 -21.92 9.60
N ALA A 173 -4.12 -22.00 8.29
CA ALA A 173 -4.34 -23.24 7.55
C ALA A 173 -3.36 -24.34 8.01
N GLU A 174 -3.88 -25.55 8.20
CA GLU A 174 -3.12 -26.70 8.72
C GLU A 174 -3.11 -27.91 7.77
N LYS A 175 -4.13 -28.07 6.91
CA LYS A 175 -4.35 -29.28 6.11
C LYS A 175 -4.29 -29.00 4.61
N GLU A 176 -5.17 -28.12 4.12
CA GLU A 176 -5.33 -27.87 2.69
C GLU A 176 -5.67 -26.40 2.38
N ILE A 177 -5.18 -25.92 1.25
CA ILE A 177 -5.56 -24.63 0.68
C ILE A 177 -5.85 -24.81 -0.81
N LEU A 178 -7.07 -24.46 -1.19
CA LEU A 178 -7.53 -24.46 -2.58
C LEU A 178 -7.73 -23.00 -3.00
N ALA A 179 -7.05 -22.55 -4.04
CA ALA A 179 -7.14 -21.16 -4.48
C ALA A 179 -7.44 -21.11 -5.98
N PHE A 180 -8.49 -20.37 -6.35
CA PHE A 180 -8.70 -19.91 -7.72
C PHE A 180 -8.33 -18.44 -7.81
N ILE A 181 -7.35 -18.08 -8.63
CA ILE A 181 -6.91 -16.70 -8.84
C ILE A 181 -7.17 -16.28 -10.28
N SER A 182 -7.95 -15.21 -10.45
CA SER A 182 -8.21 -14.65 -11.78
C SER A 182 -6.96 -13.95 -12.35
N GLU A 183 -6.84 -13.92 -13.68
CA GLU A 183 -5.78 -13.16 -14.38
C GLU A 183 -5.71 -11.68 -13.95
N ASN A 184 -6.87 -11.11 -13.64
CA ASN A 184 -6.97 -9.72 -13.27
C ASN A 184 -6.41 -9.47 -11.85
N ASP A 185 -6.47 -10.46 -10.95
CA ASP A 185 -6.00 -10.32 -9.56
C ASP A 185 -4.57 -10.83 -9.32
N ILE A 186 -4.04 -11.69 -10.19
CA ILE A 186 -2.75 -12.34 -9.95
C ILE A 186 -1.59 -11.36 -9.74
N ALA A 187 -1.59 -10.23 -10.47
CA ALA A 187 -0.57 -9.19 -10.32
C ALA A 187 -0.65 -8.52 -8.94
N ASN A 188 -1.87 -8.25 -8.45
CA ASN A 188 -2.08 -7.65 -7.14
C ASN A 188 -1.63 -8.61 -6.03
N PHE A 189 -1.96 -9.91 -6.14
CA PHE A 189 -1.51 -10.92 -5.17
C PHE A 189 0.00 -11.18 -5.22
N TYR A 190 0.64 -11.03 -6.37
CA TYR A 190 2.09 -11.05 -6.47
C TYR A 190 2.69 -9.85 -5.72
N HIS A 191 2.21 -8.63 -5.99
CA HIS A 191 2.76 -7.42 -5.38
C HIS A 191 2.43 -7.28 -3.88
N SER A 192 1.33 -7.85 -3.39
CA SER A 192 1.03 -7.91 -1.95
C SER A 192 1.87 -8.94 -1.20
N GLY A 193 2.63 -9.80 -1.91
CA GLY A 193 3.40 -10.89 -1.33
C GLY A 193 2.56 -12.10 -0.91
N LEU A 194 1.29 -12.17 -1.33
CA LEU A 194 0.42 -13.31 -1.03
C LEU A 194 0.90 -14.58 -1.72
N LEU A 195 1.34 -14.49 -2.99
CA LEU A 195 1.88 -15.65 -3.70
C LEU A 195 3.14 -16.21 -3.04
N ASP A 196 4.01 -15.36 -2.50
CA ASP A 196 5.20 -15.79 -1.74
C ASP A 196 4.81 -16.48 -0.42
N LYS A 197 3.71 -16.06 0.21
CA LYS A 197 3.18 -16.73 1.41
C LYS A 197 2.60 -18.09 1.08
N LEU A 198 1.86 -18.22 -0.01
CA LEU A 198 1.38 -19.51 -0.51
C LEU A 198 2.53 -20.48 -0.75
N GLU A 199 3.64 -20.00 -1.33
CA GLU A 199 4.85 -20.81 -1.50
C GLU A 199 5.42 -21.27 -0.15
N LYS A 200 5.52 -20.37 0.83
CA LYS A 200 5.99 -20.72 2.19
C LYS A 200 5.09 -21.73 2.89
N VAL A 201 3.77 -21.61 2.73
CA VAL A 201 2.80 -22.53 3.30
C VAL A 201 2.93 -23.92 2.68
N SER A 202 3.09 -24.00 1.36
CA SER A 202 3.36 -25.27 0.68
C SER A 202 4.64 -25.96 1.19
N ARG A 203 5.68 -25.19 1.54
CA ARG A 203 6.92 -25.75 2.14
C ARG A 203 6.71 -26.32 3.54
N LYS A 204 5.65 -25.94 4.26
CA LYS A 204 5.31 -26.46 5.60
C LYS A 204 4.58 -27.80 5.56
N GLY A 205 4.33 -28.38 4.38
CA GLY A 205 3.66 -29.67 4.23
C GLY A 205 2.14 -29.60 4.09
N ILE A 206 1.56 -28.41 4.02
CA ILE A 206 0.13 -28.18 3.76
C ILE A 206 -0.14 -28.44 2.27
N ASP A 207 -1.20 -29.19 1.94
CA ASP A 207 -1.56 -29.43 0.54
C ASP A 207 -2.08 -28.14 -0.09
N PHE A 208 -1.39 -27.67 -1.11
CA PHE A 208 -1.73 -26.43 -1.79
C PHE A 208 -2.04 -26.71 -3.25
N GLN A 209 -3.20 -26.25 -3.70
CA GLN A 209 -3.66 -26.37 -5.09
C GLN A 209 -4.07 -24.99 -5.59
N LEU A 210 -3.29 -24.46 -6.55
CA LEU A 210 -3.59 -23.18 -7.21
C LEU A 210 -4.13 -23.43 -8.61
N LEU A 211 -5.32 -22.90 -8.87
CA LEU A 211 -5.90 -22.83 -10.20
C LEU A 211 -5.94 -21.37 -10.67
N THR A 212 -5.56 -21.12 -11.92
CA THR A 212 -5.61 -19.79 -12.54
C THR A 212 -6.02 -19.90 -14.00
N ASN A 213 -6.49 -18.81 -14.61
CA ASN A 213 -6.64 -18.73 -16.08
C ASN A 213 -5.30 -18.95 -16.78
N TYR A 214 -5.30 -19.57 -17.96
CA TYR A 214 -4.12 -19.65 -18.83
C TYR A 214 -3.96 -18.35 -19.63
N SER A 215 -2.96 -17.53 -19.29
CA SER A 215 -2.60 -16.33 -20.03
C SER A 215 -1.10 -16.05 -19.93
N PRO A 216 -0.50 -15.27 -20.85
CA PRO A 216 0.91 -14.89 -20.76
C PRO A 216 1.25 -14.19 -19.43
N LYS A 217 0.30 -13.40 -18.91
CA LYS A 217 0.43 -12.68 -17.64
C LYS A 217 0.44 -13.65 -16.45
N THR A 218 -0.47 -14.63 -16.42
CA THR A 218 -0.53 -15.57 -15.30
C THR A 218 0.67 -16.51 -15.28
N CYS A 219 1.11 -16.99 -16.45
CA CYS A 219 2.32 -17.80 -16.59
C CYS A 219 3.54 -17.07 -16.03
N PHE A 220 3.74 -15.80 -16.38
CA PHE A 220 4.86 -14.99 -15.88
C PHE A 220 4.92 -14.90 -14.35
N PHE A 221 3.79 -14.68 -13.68
CA PHE A 221 3.75 -14.57 -12.21
C PHE A 221 3.91 -15.93 -11.50
N ILE A 222 3.38 -17.00 -12.07
CA ILE A 222 3.51 -18.35 -11.49
C ILE A 222 4.94 -18.88 -11.63
N GLU A 223 5.59 -18.68 -12.79
CA GLU A 223 6.98 -19.07 -13.00
C GLU A 223 7.92 -18.39 -11.99
N LYS A 224 7.66 -17.11 -11.67
CA LYS A 224 8.44 -16.37 -10.67
C LYS A 224 8.26 -16.85 -9.24
N THR A 225 7.10 -17.39 -8.90
CA THR A 225 6.73 -17.73 -7.51
C THR A 225 7.11 -19.15 -7.09
N LYS A 226 7.78 -19.92 -7.98
CA LYS A 226 8.29 -21.28 -7.72
C LYS A 226 7.25 -22.25 -7.14
N LEU A 227 5.96 -22.00 -7.40
CA LEU A 227 4.85 -22.81 -6.89
C LEU A 227 4.77 -24.14 -7.65
N LYS A 228 5.19 -25.24 -7.01
CA LYS A 228 5.26 -26.57 -7.62
C LYS A 228 3.90 -27.23 -7.92
N ARG A 229 2.83 -26.78 -7.25
CA ARG A 229 1.45 -27.32 -7.37
C ARG A 229 0.46 -26.27 -7.91
N ALA A 230 0.88 -25.49 -8.90
CA ALA A 230 0.00 -24.64 -9.66
C ALA A 230 -0.43 -25.34 -10.96
N LYS A 231 -1.74 -25.38 -11.23
CA LYS A 231 -2.29 -25.81 -12.51
C LYS A 231 -2.95 -24.61 -13.21
N TYR A 232 -2.94 -24.65 -14.53
CA TYR A 232 -3.66 -23.70 -15.36
C TYR A 232 -5.01 -24.30 -15.76
N SER A 233 -6.07 -23.54 -15.57
CA SER A 233 -7.38 -23.83 -16.12
C SER A 233 -7.39 -23.51 -17.61
N LYS A 234 -7.70 -24.50 -18.44
CA LYS A 234 -7.98 -24.32 -19.89
C LYS A 234 -9.38 -23.75 -20.13
N PHE A 235 -10.25 -23.80 -19.13
CA PHE A 235 -11.59 -23.24 -19.22
C PHE A 235 -11.52 -21.72 -19.31
N ASN A 236 -12.36 -21.11 -20.15
CA ASN A 236 -12.54 -19.67 -20.24
C ASN A 236 -13.25 -19.18 -18.97
N ALA A 237 -12.57 -19.27 -17.83
CA ALA A 237 -13.04 -18.92 -16.51
C ALA A 237 -12.98 -17.40 -16.29
N GLU A 238 -13.29 -16.62 -17.32
CA GLU A 238 -13.32 -15.16 -17.26
C GLU A 238 -14.41 -14.66 -16.29
N GLU A 239 -15.41 -15.51 -15.99
CA GLU A 239 -16.53 -15.19 -15.11
C GLU A 239 -16.37 -15.72 -13.68
N ILE A 240 -15.32 -16.49 -13.37
CA ILE A 240 -15.16 -17.04 -12.02
C ILE A 240 -14.43 -16.01 -11.14
N PRO A 241 -15.05 -15.55 -10.03
CA PRO A 241 -14.38 -14.67 -9.09
C PRO A 241 -13.20 -15.38 -8.42
N THR A 242 -12.16 -14.63 -8.06
CA THR A 242 -11.06 -15.16 -7.23
C THR A 242 -11.62 -15.64 -5.89
N PHE A 243 -11.28 -16.86 -5.49
CA PHE A 243 -11.60 -17.37 -4.15
C PHE A 243 -10.48 -18.23 -3.55
N ILE A 244 -10.42 -18.25 -2.23
CA ILE A 244 -9.49 -19.07 -1.45
C ILE A 244 -10.30 -19.84 -0.41
N ILE A 245 -10.15 -21.17 -0.39
CA ILE A 245 -10.71 -22.08 0.61
C ILE A 245 -9.55 -22.62 1.45
N ALA A 246 -9.70 -22.61 2.77
CA ALA A 246 -8.72 -23.19 3.68
C ALA A 246 -9.39 -24.23 4.58
N ASP A 247 -8.76 -25.40 4.68
CA ASP A 247 -9.10 -26.54 5.55
C ASP A 247 -10.56 -27.03 5.45
N ASN A 248 -11.28 -26.67 4.38
CA ASN A 248 -12.71 -26.90 4.26
C ASN A 248 -13.53 -26.26 5.41
N GLU A 249 -13.03 -25.16 5.99
CA GLU A 249 -13.63 -24.49 7.15
C GLU A 249 -14.01 -23.04 6.89
N GLN A 250 -13.41 -22.42 5.88
CA GLN A 250 -13.64 -21.02 5.57
C GLN A 250 -13.31 -20.72 4.12
N ILE A 251 -13.94 -19.68 3.61
CA ILE A 251 -13.71 -19.16 2.27
C ILE A 251 -13.56 -17.64 2.29
N LEU A 252 -12.70 -17.15 1.40
CA LEU A 252 -12.58 -15.75 1.03
C LEU A 252 -12.85 -15.62 -0.47
N LEU A 253 -13.87 -14.86 -0.84
CA LEU A 253 -14.34 -14.66 -2.22
C LEU A 253 -14.21 -13.18 -2.58
N LEU A 254 -13.48 -12.83 -3.64
CA LEU A 254 -13.37 -11.45 -4.09
C LEU A 254 -14.61 -11.05 -4.92
N ILE A 255 -15.22 -9.93 -4.56
CA ILE A 255 -16.38 -9.35 -5.22
C ILE A 255 -15.95 -8.04 -5.90
N ARG A 256 -16.16 -7.96 -7.21
CA ARG A 256 -15.91 -6.74 -7.98
C ARG A 256 -17.20 -5.94 -8.12
N LYS A 257 -17.13 -4.64 -7.84
CA LYS A 257 -18.18 -3.69 -8.21
C LYS A 257 -17.92 -3.22 -9.64
N GLU A 258 -18.85 -3.45 -10.56
CA GLU A 258 -18.75 -3.06 -11.99
C GLU A 258 -18.63 -1.54 -12.20
N ASN A 259 -19.05 -0.72 -11.22
CA ASN A 259 -19.12 0.73 -11.35
C ASN A 259 -17.79 1.44 -11.04
N GLY A 260 -16.85 1.42 -11.99
CA GLY A 260 -15.96 2.53 -12.37
C GLY A 260 -15.00 3.14 -11.34
N LYS A 261 -15.02 2.74 -10.07
CA LYS A 261 -14.09 3.20 -9.03
C LYS A 261 -13.64 2.00 -8.21
N LYS A 262 -12.40 1.55 -8.48
CA LYS A 262 -11.50 0.67 -7.69
C LYS A 262 -11.92 0.36 -6.25
N LYS A 263 -13.07 -0.28 -6.04
CA LYS A 263 -13.54 -0.74 -4.74
C LYS A 263 -13.65 -2.24 -4.85
N THR A 264 -12.54 -2.90 -4.57
CA THR A 264 -12.47 -4.34 -4.36
C THR A 264 -13.12 -4.62 -3.01
N ALA A 265 -14.13 -5.49 -3.01
CA ALA A 265 -14.68 -6.06 -1.79
C ALA A 265 -14.33 -7.55 -1.76
N ALA A 266 -14.38 -8.15 -0.58
CA ALA A 266 -14.36 -9.60 -0.44
C ALA A 266 -15.41 -10.06 0.55
N LEU A 267 -15.98 -11.23 0.30
CA LEU A 267 -16.83 -11.94 1.24
C LEU A 267 -16.00 -13.02 1.93
N TRP A 268 -15.91 -12.95 3.25
CA TRP A 268 -15.46 -14.07 4.08
C TRP A 268 -16.67 -14.78 4.68
N THR A 269 -16.65 -16.11 4.68
CA THR A 269 -17.68 -16.92 5.34
C THR A 269 -17.14 -18.28 5.78
N ASN A 270 -17.71 -18.80 6.87
CA ASN A 270 -17.48 -20.14 7.40
C ASN A 270 -18.72 -21.05 7.27
N TYR A 271 -19.70 -20.67 6.47
CA TYR A 271 -20.88 -21.48 6.18
C TYR A 271 -20.51 -22.73 5.37
N ASP A 272 -20.82 -23.91 5.90
CA ASP A 272 -20.49 -25.19 5.28
C ASP A 272 -21.11 -25.34 3.88
N ALA A 273 -22.31 -24.78 3.65
CA ALA A 273 -22.96 -24.81 2.34
C ALA A 273 -22.12 -24.13 1.26
N PHE A 274 -21.62 -22.92 1.52
CA PHE A 274 -20.79 -22.16 0.57
C PHE A 274 -19.43 -22.83 0.35
N ILE A 275 -18.83 -23.34 1.42
CA ILE A 275 -17.55 -24.05 1.34
C ILE A 275 -17.70 -25.29 0.46
N LYS A 276 -18.73 -26.12 0.69
CA LYS A 276 -19.00 -27.31 -0.11
C LYS A 276 -19.27 -26.95 -1.57
N THR A 277 -20.09 -25.95 -1.86
CA THR A 277 -20.40 -25.52 -3.24
C THR A 277 -19.13 -25.10 -3.99
N LEU A 278 -18.30 -24.24 -3.39
CA LEU A 278 -17.12 -23.71 -4.07
C LEU A 278 -15.96 -24.73 -4.11
N LYS A 279 -15.87 -25.64 -3.14
CA LYS A 279 -14.95 -26.79 -3.21
C LYS A 279 -15.34 -27.75 -4.33
N THR A 280 -16.63 -28.04 -4.50
CA THR A 280 -17.10 -28.85 -5.64
C THR A 280 -16.75 -28.18 -6.96
N LEU A 281 -17.03 -26.87 -7.10
CA LEU A 281 -16.63 -26.10 -8.29
C LEU A 281 -15.11 -26.20 -8.53
N PHE A 282 -14.29 -26.00 -7.49
CA PHE A 282 -12.84 -26.10 -7.60
C PHE A 282 -12.40 -27.48 -8.09
N ASN A 283 -12.92 -28.55 -7.49
CA ASN A 283 -12.56 -29.92 -7.86
C ASN A 283 -12.95 -30.28 -9.30
N GLU A 284 -14.13 -29.85 -9.75
CA GLU A 284 -14.56 -30.01 -11.14
C GLU A 284 -13.60 -29.32 -12.11
N LEU A 285 -13.23 -28.07 -11.82
CA LEU A 285 -12.26 -27.35 -12.63
C LEU A 285 -10.87 -28.00 -12.56
N TRP A 286 -10.47 -28.53 -11.41
CA TRP A 286 -9.16 -29.16 -11.21
C TRP A 286 -9.01 -30.48 -11.98
N ASN A 287 -10.08 -31.28 -12.03
CA ASN A 287 -10.10 -32.60 -12.66
C ASN A 287 -10.36 -32.55 -14.16
N ASN A 288 -11.18 -31.61 -14.64
CA ASN A 288 -11.50 -31.48 -16.07
C ASN A 288 -10.40 -30.80 -16.91
N ASN A 289 -9.23 -30.49 -16.32
CA ASN A 289 -8.05 -29.95 -17.01
C ASN A 289 -7.11 -31.06 -17.52
N HIS A 290 -7.60 -31.96 -18.38
CA HIS A 290 -6.75 -32.84 -19.20
C HIS A 290 -6.27 -32.12 -20.46
#